data_AF-A0A4U6XJV4-F1
#
_entry.id   AF-A0A4U6XJV4-F1
#
_cell.length_a   1.000
_cell.length_b   1.000
_cell.length_c   1.000
_cell.angle_alpha   90.00
_cell.angle_beta   90.00
_cell.angle_gamma   90.00
#
_symmetry.space_group_name_H-M   'P 1'
#
loop_
_entity.id
_entity.type
_entity.pdbx_description
1 polymer ?
#
loop_
_entity_poly.entity_id
_entity_poly.type
_entity_poly.pdbx_seq_one_letter_code
_entity_poly.pdbx_strand_id
1 'polypeptide(L)'
;MAAQRHVILALLTFLVQANALEINVVGGKTGLESDFYCSRSEVSRIDDDIYWMQALSASAYNFLDKKDSETTAAYVAWFGADNAYRTRAESIMTDVYDSIWSLGSKSTAYVADLDSSSDAIVIGCADTHTEPLCRTSKAVASDANGYILLCPRYFSGANTDYSTAFTYWRSSRTHYITGAEVLLHEMTHLSDVVGSWKTTDHAYEENQCLILDDDELIENADNFMFFALEVRANRDNAAKQVDMDASERAYKIARRLLTEGSATGSTSGVTYGSTGGWNYYQSGYPYWRGPWCYT
;
A
#
# COMPACT_ATOMS: atom_id res chain seq x y z
N MET A 1 2.99 -39.34 51.33
CA MET A 1 4.09 -39.50 50.35
C MET A 1 3.56 -39.02 49.02
N ALA A 2 3.94 -37.79 48.66
CA ALA A 2 3.35 -37.00 47.59
C ALA A 2 4.24 -36.98 46.35
N ALA A 3 3.57 -36.98 45.20
CA ALA A 3 3.89 -36.28 43.96
C ALA A 3 5.32 -36.36 43.40
N GLN A 4 5.49 -37.14 42.33
CA GLN A 4 6.52 -36.86 41.32
C GLN A 4 6.21 -37.59 40.00
N ARG A 5 5.31 -37.02 39.18
CA ARG A 5 5.27 -37.20 37.72
C ARG A 5 4.59 -35.98 37.09
N HIS A 6 5.35 -34.90 36.95
CA HIS A 6 5.08 -33.88 35.93
C HIS A 6 6.18 -34.05 34.91
N VAL A 7 5.85 -34.77 33.85
CA VAL A 7 6.71 -34.90 32.68
C VAL A 7 6.63 -33.58 31.94
N ILE A 8 7.77 -32.90 31.96
CA ILE A 8 8.26 -31.87 31.07
C ILE A 8 7.57 -31.96 29.70
N LEU A 9 6.63 -31.04 29.46
CA LEU A 9 6.12 -30.67 28.13
C LEU A 9 6.39 -29.18 27.93
N ALA A 10 7.65 -28.81 28.12
CA ALA A 10 8.18 -27.47 27.89
C ALA A 10 9.54 -27.64 27.23
N LEU A 11 9.53 -28.01 25.96
CA LEU A 11 10.69 -27.96 25.06
C LEU A 11 10.19 -28.18 23.64
N LEU A 12 10.58 -27.26 22.76
CA LEU A 12 10.45 -27.27 21.30
C LEU A 12 9.25 -26.48 20.71
N THR A 13 9.00 -25.28 21.23
CA THR A 13 8.78 -24.17 20.31
C THR A 13 10.16 -23.75 19.84
N PHE A 14 10.64 -24.35 18.76
CA PHE A 14 11.76 -23.78 18.01
C PHE A 14 11.28 -22.40 17.53
N LEU A 15 11.73 -21.35 18.23
CA LEU A 15 11.96 -20.06 17.62
C LEU A 15 12.94 -20.30 16.48
N VAL A 16 12.43 -20.65 15.30
CA VAL A 16 13.06 -20.18 14.08
C VAL A 16 12.79 -18.69 14.12
N GLN A 17 13.73 -17.92 14.69
CA GLN A 17 13.93 -16.56 14.20
C GLN A 17 14.28 -16.75 12.73
N ALA A 18 13.26 -16.78 11.87
CA ALA A 18 13.47 -16.44 10.49
C ALA A 18 14.17 -15.09 10.55
N ASN A 19 15.40 -15.02 10.02
CA ASN A 19 16.06 -13.73 9.92
C ASN A 19 15.07 -12.83 9.18
N ALA A 20 14.59 -11.79 9.85
CA ALA A 20 13.69 -10.84 9.22
C ALA A 20 14.42 -10.28 8.00
N LEU A 21 13.75 -10.36 6.84
CA LEU A 21 14.27 -9.79 5.60
C LEU A 21 14.61 -8.31 5.85
N GLU A 22 15.82 -7.92 5.50
CA GLU A 22 16.30 -6.55 5.76
C GLU A 22 16.05 -5.63 4.56
N ILE A 23 16.00 -4.32 4.80
CA ILE A 23 16.01 -3.30 3.74
C ILE A 23 17.38 -2.65 3.69
N ASN A 24 18.08 -2.82 2.56
CA ASN A 24 19.34 -2.17 2.27
C ASN A 24 19.16 -1.06 1.24
N VAL A 25 20.04 -0.05 1.27
CA VAL A 25 20.01 1.04 0.29
C VAL A 25 21.35 1.17 -0.42
N VAL A 26 21.35 1.32 -1.74
CA VAL A 26 22.56 1.64 -2.50
C VAL A 26 22.99 3.06 -2.14
N GLY A 27 23.97 3.21 -1.26
CA GLY A 27 24.23 4.50 -0.62
C GLY A 27 25.52 4.55 0.20
N GLY A 28 25.66 5.63 0.97
CA GLY A 28 26.84 5.85 1.80
C GLY A 28 28.13 5.89 0.99
N LYS A 29 29.27 5.57 1.61
CA LYS A 29 30.56 5.49 0.88
C LYS A 29 30.63 4.26 -0.02
N THR A 30 29.89 3.21 0.31
CA THR A 30 29.94 1.90 -0.34
C THR A 30 29.34 1.97 -1.74
N GLY A 31 28.20 2.65 -1.92
CA GLY A 31 27.50 2.74 -3.19
C GLY A 31 27.90 3.91 -4.08
N LEU A 32 28.92 4.72 -3.73
CA LEU A 32 29.26 5.96 -4.45
C LEU A 32 29.57 5.77 -5.93
N GLU A 33 29.99 4.57 -6.33
CA GLU A 33 30.36 4.23 -7.70
C GLU A 33 29.22 3.54 -8.47
N SER A 34 28.07 3.27 -7.84
CA SER A 34 26.92 2.63 -8.51
C SER A 34 26.09 3.65 -9.28
N ASP A 35 25.59 3.21 -10.43
CA ASP A 35 24.62 3.94 -11.24
C ASP A 35 23.26 4.11 -10.53
N PHE A 36 23.02 3.35 -9.45
CA PHE A 36 21.80 3.39 -8.64
C PHE A 36 22.00 4.08 -7.28
N TYR A 37 23.06 4.85 -7.13
CA TYR A 37 23.40 5.52 -5.88
C TYR A 37 22.31 6.50 -5.41
N CYS A 38 21.83 6.29 -4.18
CA CYS A 38 21.00 7.25 -3.46
C CYS A 38 21.84 8.24 -2.67
N SER A 39 21.62 9.54 -2.91
CA SER A 39 22.22 10.61 -2.13
C SER A 39 21.76 10.57 -0.66
N ARG A 40 22.51 11.25 0.23
CA ARG A 40 22.16 11.33 1.66
C ARG A 40 20.74 11.87 1.90
N SER A 41 20.29 12.83 1.10
CA SER A 41 18.93 13.37 1.19
C SER A 41 17.88 12.36 0.74
N GLU A 42 18.15 11.59 -0.32
CA GLU A 42 17.25 10.54 -0.80
C GLU A 42 17.17 9.40 0.20
N VAL A 43 18.30 8.95 0.76
CA VAL A 43 18.33 7.95 1.84
C VAL A 43 17.50 8.42 3.05
N SER A 44 17.70 9.65 3.51
CA SER A 44 16.92 10.18 4.64
C SER A 44 15.42 10.18 4.33
N ARG A 45 15.05 10.50 3.08
CA ARG A 45 13.66 10.45 2.63
C ARG A 45 13.13 9.02 2.59
N ILE A 46 13.92 8.07 2.09
CA ILE A 46 13.58 6.64 2.06
C ILE A 46 13.35 6.12 3.47
N ASP A 47 14.22 6.42 4.42
CA ASP A 47 14.05 5.98 5.82
C ASP A 47 12.76 6.53 6.45
N ASP A 48 12.45 7.81 6.22
CA ASP A 48 11.18 8.40 6.66
C ASP A 48 9.97 7.68 6.04
N ASP A 49 10.07 7.33 4.75
CA ASP A 49 9.00 6.66 4.01
C ASP A 49 8.85 5.18 4.42
N ILE A 50 9.94 4.47 4.73
CA ILE A 50 9.90 3.11 5.32
C ILE A 50 9.21 3.14 6.68
N TYR A 51 9.52 4.11 7.53
CA TYR A 51 8.85 4.26 8.83
C TYR A 51 7.33 4.39 8.66
N TRP A 52 6.87 5.19 7.70
CA TRP A 52 5.44 5.36 7.45
C TRP A 52 4.81 4.16 6.73
N MET A 53 5.54 3.46 5.86
CA MET A 53 5.10 2.21 5.22
C MET A 53 4.84 1.15 6.28
N GLN A 54 5.74 1.06 7.27
CA GLN A 54 5.58 0.21 8.43
C GLN A 54 4.32 0.59 9.22
N ALA A 55 4.07 1.88 9.45
CA ALA A 55 2.90 2.35 10.19
C ALA A 55 1.57 2.09 9.46
N LEU A 56 1.56 2.18 8.13
CA LEU A 56 0.41 1.81 7.28
C LEU A 56 0.14 0.31 7.38
N SER A 57 1.18 -0.52 7.19
CA SER A 57 1.09 -1.98 7.27
C SER A 57 0.62 -2.45 8.64
N ALA A 58 1.16 -1.89 9.73
CA ALA A 58 0.70 -2.18 11.08
C ALA A 58 -0.76 -1.76 11.30
N SER A 59 -1.24 -0.69 10.66
CA SER A 59 -2.65 -0.27 10.77
C SER A 59 -3.59 -1.25 10.06
N ALA A 60 -3.18 -1.76 8.89
CA ALA A 60 -3.90 -2.79 8.15
C ALA A 60 -3.91 -4.13 8.89
N TYR A 61 -2.75 -4.59 9.37
CA TYR A 61 -2.62 -5.78 10.21
C TYR A 61 -3.59 -5.72 11.41
N ASN A 62 -3.52 -4.66 12.21
CA ASN A 62 -4.35 -4.50 13.40
C ASN A 62 -5.85 -4.32 13.08
N PHE A 63 -6.18 -3.94 11.84
CA PHE A 63 -7.56 -3.85 11.40
C PHE A 63 -8.10 -5.24 11.06
N LEU A 64 -7.33 -6.04 10.32
CA LEU A 64 -7.70 -7.39 9.90
C LEU A 64 -7.74 -8.39 11.07
N ASP A 65 -6.92 -8.20 12.11
CA ASP A 65 -6.93 -9.02 13.33
C ASP A 65 -8.29 -8.97 14.07
N LYS A 66 -9.06 -7.91 13.88
CA LYS A 66 -10.39 -7.78 14.50
C LYS A 66 -11.35 -8.83 13.96
N LYS A 67 -12.26 -9.26 14.84
CA LYS A 67 -13.38 -10.11 14.48
C LYS A 67 -14.25 -9.43 13.40
N ASP A 68 -14.74 -10.22 12.45
CA ASP A 68 -15.66 -9.81 11.39
C ASP A 68 -15.07 -8.66 10.52
N SER A 69 -13.74 -8.64 10.36
CA SER A 69 -13.03 -7.64 9.55
C SER A 69 -13.26 -7.84 8.05
N GLU A 70 -13.48 -9.08 7.62
CA GLU A 70 -13.73 -9.50 6.24
C GLU A 70 -15.06 -8.95 5.67
N THR A 71 -16.02 -8.61 6.52
CA THR A 71 -17.33 -8.05 6.11
C THR A 71 -17.40 -6.53 6.29
N THR A 72 -16.28 -5.86 6.54
CA THR A 72 -16.24 -4.40 6.68
C THR A 72 -16.26 -3.68 5.33
N ALA A 73 -16.66 -2.42 5.35
CA ALA A 73 -16.70 -1.56 4.16
C ALA A 73 -15.33 -1.43 3.49
N ALA A 74 -14.25 -1.30 4.26
CA ALA A 74 -12.91 -1.23 3.68
C ALA A 74 -12.52 -2.56 3.02
N TYR A 75 -12.75 -3.70 3.68
CA TYR A 75 -12.41 -5.00 3.13
C TYR A 75 -13.16 -5.27 1.82
N VAL A 76 -14.48 -5.15 1.85
CA VAL A 76 -15.32 -5.43 0.67
C VAL A 76 -15.03 -4.47 -0.48
N ALA A 77 -14.71 -3.20 -0.20
CA ALA A 77 -14.41 -2.23 -1.25
C ALA A 77 -13.06 -2.48 -1.95
N TRP A 78 -12.03 -2.89 -1.21
CA TRP A 78 -10.68 -3.00 -1.73
C TRP A 78 -10.27 -4.42 -2.08
N PHE A 79 -10.93 -5.44 -1.52
CA PHE A 79 -10.61 -6.85 -1.76
C PHE A 79 -11.77 -7.66 -2.35
N GLY A 80 -12.95 -7.07 -2.51
CA GLY A 80 -14.11 -7.73 -3.12
C GLY A 80 -14.95 -8.52 -2.12
N ALA A 81 -16.21 -8.74 -2.48
CA ALA A 81 -17.19 -9.45 -1.66
C ALA A 81 -16.97 -10.97 -1.72
N ASP A 82 -16.55 -11.50 -2.86
CA ASP A 82 -16.28 -12.92 -3.06
C ASP A 82 -15.07 -13.41 -2.25
N ASN A 83 -14.22 -12.48 -1.80
CA ASN A 83 -13.08 -12.72 -0.92
C ASN A 83 -13.39 -12.50 0.57
N ALA A 84 -14.62 -12.11 0.93
CA ALA A 84 -15.03 -11.72 2.29
C ALA A 84 -15.24 -12.92 3.24
N TYR A 85 -14.19 -13.70 3.48
CA TYR A 85 -14.20 -14.79 4.44
C TYR A 85 -12.97 -14.75 5.34
N ARG A 86 -13.17 -15.17 6.61
CA ARG A 86 -12.19 -14.97 7.67
C ARG A 86 -10.78 -15.47 7.35
N THR A 87 -10.65 -16.67 6.77
CA THR A 87 -9.32 -17.25 6.48
C THR A 87 -8.56 -16.45 5.43
N ARG A 88 -9.26 -15.77 4.51
CA ARG A 88 -8.65 -14.89 3.50
C ARG A 88 -8.17 -13.58 4.12
N ALA A 89 -8.97 -12.99 5.01
CA ALA A 89 -8.54 -11.83 5.79
C ALA A 89 -7.33 -12.14 6.66
N GLU A 90 -7.30 -13.32 7.30
CA GLU A 90 -6.16 -13.80 8.08
C GLU A 90 -4.90 -13.98 7.23
N SER A 91 -4.99 -14.60 6.04
CA SER A 91 -3.83 -14.75 5.16
C SER A 91 -3.30 -13.41 4.64
N ILE A 92 -4.16 -12.44 4.31
CA ILE A 92 -3.68 -11.09 3.93
C ILE A 92 -2.98 -10.42 5.11
N MET A 93 -3.54 -10.57 6.30
CA MET A 93 -2.96 -10.03 7.53
C MET A 93 -1.56 -10.60 7.77
N THR A 94 -1.39 -11.92 7.73
CA THR A 94 -0.13 -12.59 8.06
C THR A 94 0.89 -12.60 6.92
N ASP A 95 0.43 -12.83 5.69
CA ASP A 95 1.35 -13.10 4.59
C ASP A 95 1.75 -11.81 3.85
N VAL A 96 0.92 -10.76 3.93
CA VAL A 96 1.20 -9.45 3.31
C VAL A 96 1.58 -8.42 4.35
N TYR A 97 0.64 -8.02 5.22
CA TYR A 97 0.88 -6.86 6.08
C TYR A 97 1.84 -7.12 7.24
N ASP A 98 1.83 -8.31 7.84
CA ASP A 98 2.81 -8.71 8.86
C ASP A 98 4.22 -8.82 8.26
N SER A 99 4.33 -9.40 7.06
CA SER A 99 5.60 -9.49 6.33
C SER A 99 6.21 -8.11 6.05
N ILE A 100 5.44 -7.17 5.49
CA ILE A 100 5.92 -5.80 5.22
C ILE A 100 6.21 -5.06 6.54
N TRP A 101 5.37 -5.23 7.56
CA TRP A 101 5.60 -4.66 8.89
C TRP A 101 6.92 -5.14 9.52
N SER A 102 7.24 -6.42 9.33
CA SER A 102 8.40 -7.11 9.91
C SER A 102 9.75 -6.72 9.29
N LEU A 103 9.76 -6.05 8.12
CA LEU A 103 10.98 -5.52 7.48
C LEU A 103 11.67 -4.43 8.34
N GLY A 104 10.96 -3.84 9.30
CA GLY A 104 11.47 -2.78 10.16
C GLY A 104 11.06 -1.38 9.70
N SER A 105 11.61 -0.37 10.39
CA SER A 105 11.19 1.02 10.27
C SER A 105 12.17 1.93 9.55
N LYS A 106 13.28 1.38 9.04
CA LYS A 106 14.35 2.09 8.33
C LYS A 106 15.26 1.10 7.61
N SER A 107 16.13 1.60 6.76
CA SER A 107 17.22 0.81 6.19
C SER A 107 18.20 0.30 7.26
N THR A 108 18.75 -0.90 7.05
CA THR A 108 19.69 -1.56 7.98
C THR A 108 21.14 -1.32 7.60
N ALA A 109 21.45 -1.31 6.29
CA ALA A 109 22.80 -1.09 5.80
C ALA A 109 22.85 -0.35 4.45
N TYR A 110 24.06 0.13 4.13
CA TYR A 110 24.41 0.63 2.81
C TYR A 110 25.17 -0.43 2.01
N VAL A 111 24.76 -0.62 0.76
CA VAL A 111 25.36 -1.60 -0.14
C VAL A 111 26.00 -0.93 -1.37
N ALA A 112 26.83 -1.70 -2.07
CA ALA A 112 27.58 -1.21 -3.22
C ALA A 112 26.69 -1.09 -4.46
N ASP A 113 25.78 -2.05 -4.66
CA ASP A 113 24.92 -2.14 -5.85
C ASP A 113 23.63 -2.93 -5.57
N LEU A 114 22.77 -3.12 -6.57
CA LEU A 114 21.49 -3.85 -6.42
C LEU A 114 21.68 -5.33 -6.05
N ASP A 115 22.69 -6.01 -6.59
CA ASP A 115 22.91 -7.46 -6.41
C ASP A 115 23.61 -7.84 -5.09
N SER A 116 23.63 -6.93 -4.11
CA SER A 116 24.58 -7.02 -2.99
C SER A 116 24.20 -8.01 -1.87
N SER A 117 23.00 -8.60 -1.87
CA SER A 117 22.56 -9.54 -0.82
C SER A 117 21.38 -10.41 -1.26
N SER A 118 21.48 -11.73 -1.12
CA SER A 118 20.36 -12.65 -1.36
C SER A 118 19.27 -12.60 -0.27
N ASP A 119 19.60 -12.04 0.89
CA ASP A 119 18.75 -12.09 2.10
C ASP A 119 18.26 -10.68 2.50
N ALA A 120 18.16 -9.76 1.53
CA ALA A 120 17.68 -8.39 1.76
C ALA A 120 16.98 -7.83 0.52
N ILE A 121 16.00 -6.96 0.73
CA ILE A 121 15.50 -6.10 -0.33
C ILE A 121 16.45 -4.92 -0.49
N VAL A 122 16.91 -4.68 -1.71
CA VAL A 122 17.78 -3.54 -2.01
C VAL A 122 16.98 -2.42 -2.67
N ILE A 123 17.08 -1.21 -2.12
CA ILE A 123 16.50 0.00 -2.69
C ILE A 123 17.62 0.81 -3.35
N GLY A 124 17.48 1.06 -4.65
CA GLY A 124 18.34 1.95 -5.43
C GLY A 124 17.61 3.20 -5.89
N CYS A 125 18.36 4.19 -6.34
CA CYS A 125 17.85 5.43 -6.93
C CYS A 125 18.25 5.46 -8.39
N ALA A 126 17.28 5.30 -9.29
CA ALA A 126 17.54 5.26 -10.73
C ALA A 126 17.20 6.59 -11.39
N ASP A 127 17.84 6.84 -12.53
CA ASP A 127 17.46 7.92 -13.45
C ASP A 127 16.77 7.36 -14.70
N THR A 128 16.32 8.26 -15.58
CA THR A 128 15.61 7.84 -16.81
C THR A 128 16.51 7.26 -17.91
N HIS A 129 17.83 7.23 -17.68
CA HIS A 129 18.82 6.67 -18.60
C HIS A 129 19.17 5.23 -18.22
N THR A 130 19.36 4.99 -16.93
CA THR A 130 19.66 3.70 -16.31
C THR A 130 18.41 2.81 -16.26
N GLU A 131 17.25 3.39 -15.95
CA GLU A 131 15.95 2.70 -15.97
C GLU A 131 14.93 3.49 -16.81
N PRO A 132 14.68 3.10 -18.08
CA PRO A 132 13.74 3.79 -18.95
C PRO A 132 12.30 3.88 -18.41
N LEU A 133 11.85 2.91 -17.60
CA LEU A 133 10.53 2.94 -16.97
C LEU A 133 10.38 4.13 -15.99
N CYS A 134 11.50 4.64 -15.45
CA CYS A 134 11.49 5.82 -14.58
C CYS A 134 11.11 7.13 -15.27
N ARG A 135 10.96 7.16 -16.60
CA ARG A 135 10.39 8.32 -17.31
C ARG A 135 8.97 8.60 -16.88
N THR A 136 8.27 7.55 -16.53
CA THR A 136 6.86 7.61 -16.24
C THR A 136 6.67 7.19 -14.77
N SER A 137 7.32 6.14 -14.28
CA SER A 137 7.00 5.58 -12.95
C SER A 137 7.55 6.39 -11.77
N LYS A 138 6.98 6.15 -10.59
CA LYS A 138 7.54 6.62 -9.31
C LYS A 138 8.55 5.62 -8.76
N ALA A 139 8.29 4.34 -8.90
CA ALA A 139 9.24 3.29 -8.58
C ALA A 139 9.05 2.11 -9.55
N VAL A 140 9.97 1.16 -9.48
CA VAL A 140 9.94 -0.10 -10.24
C VAL A 140 10.48 -1.20 -9.34
N ALA A 141 9.66 -2.20 -9.03
CA ALA A 141 10.10 -3.43 -8.38
C ALA A 141 10.64 -4.47 -9.38
N SER A 142 11.64 -5.23 -8.96
CA SER A 142 12.14 -6.40 -9.66
C SER A 142 12.08 -7.62 -8.74
N ASP A 143 11.00 -8.40 -8.87
CA ASP A 143 10.79 -9.63 -8.09
C ASP A 143 11.95 -10.62 -8.25
N ALA A 144 12.39 -10.85 -9.50
CA ALA A 144 13.44 -11.84 -9.79
C ALA A 144 14.80 -11.50 -9.18
N ASN A 145 15.05 -10.22 -8.90
CA ASN A 145 16.33 -9.72 -8.40
C ASN A 145 16.23 -9.13 -6.97
N GLY A 146 15.05 -9.13 -6.35
CA GLY A 146 14.85 -8.67 -4.97
C GLY A 146 15.16 -7.17 -4.74
N TYR A 147 14.88 -6.30 -5.71
CA TYR A 147 15.16 -4.86 -5.56
C TYR A 147 13.98 -3.95 -5.94
N ILE A 148 14.04 -2.72 -5.45
CA ILE A 148 13.17 -1.61 -5.86
C ILE A 148 14.03 -0.44 -6.33
N LEU A 149 13.71 0.12 -7.50
CA LEU A 149 14.32 1.34 -8.00
C LEU A 149 13.37 2.51 -7.81
N LEU A 150 13.81 3.53 -7.07
CA LEU A 150 13.07 4.77 -6.89
C LEU A 150 13.45 5.76 -7.99
N CYS A 151 12.43 6.20 -8.73
CA CYS A 151 12.58 7.09 -9.87
C CYS A 151 12.55 8.57 -9.44
N PRO A 152 12.97 9.52 -10.29
CA PRO A 152 13.00 10.94 -9.91
C PRO A 152 11.62 11.52 -9.52
N ARG A 153 10.52 10.94 -10.04
CA ARG A 153 9.14 11.33 -9.68
C ARG A 153 8.71 10.89 -8.28
N TYR A 154 9.43 9.94 -7.67
CA TYR A 154 9.28 9.59 -6.26
C TYR A 154 9.63 10.80 -5.39
N PHE A 155 10.85 11.33 -5.54
CA PHE A 155 11.38 12.40 -4.69
C PHE A 155 10.77 13.78 -4.95
N SER A 156 10.35 14.04 -6.19
CA SER A 156 9.77 15.34 -6.58
C SER A 156 8.25 15.41 -6.47
N GLY A 157 7.56 14.26 -6.43
CA GLY A 157 6.11 14.20 -6.58
C GLY A 157 5.36 13.42 -5.51
N ALA A 158 6.04 12.84 -4.51
CA ALA A 158 5.39 12.23 -3.35
C ALA A 158 5.22 13.25 -2.22
N ASN A 159 4.05 13.25 -1.57
CA ASN A 159 3.82 14.12 -0.42
C ASN A 159 4.67 13.64 0.78
N THR A 160 5.29 14.57 1.49
CA THR A 160 6.09 14.29 2.69
C THR A 160 5.31 14.53 3.98
N ASP A 161 4.17 15.21 3.89
CA ASP A 161 3.25 15.45 5.00
C ASP A 161 2.13 14.42 5.00
N TYR A 162 2.43 13.27 5.59
CA TYR A 162 1.51 12.14 5.79
C TYR A 162 0.23 12.52 6.53
N SER A 163 0.33 13.36 7.56
CA SER A 163 -0.84 13.75 8.36
C SER A 163 -1.83 14.58 7.54
N THR A 164 -1.30 15.48 6.72
CA THR A 164 -2.09 16.25 5.77
C THR A 164 -2.69 15.37 4.69
N ALA A 165 -1.92 14.44 4.11
CA ALA A 165 -2.42 13.48 3.12
C ALA A 165 -3.59 12.65 3.66
N PHE A 166 -3.46 12.07 4.86
CA PHE A 166 -4.54 11.32 5.52
C PHE A 166 -5.76 12.19 5.82
N THR A 167 -5.54 13.44 6.21
CA THR A 167 -6.64 14.39 6.46
C THR A 167 -7.42 14.67 5.19
N TYR A 168 -6.75 14.89 4.06
CA TYR A 168 -7.40 15.12 2.76
C TYR A 168 -8.16 13.88 2.27
N TRP A 169 -7.57 12.69 2.41
CA TRP A 169 -8.26 11.43 2.12
C TRP A 169 -9.56 11.31 2.91
N ARG A 170 -9.49 11.44 4.24
CA ARG A 170 -10.67 11.30 5.11
C ARG A 170 -11.75 12.34 4.81
N SER A 171 -11.38 13.61 4.70
CA SER A 171 -12.33 14.72 4.66
C SER A 171 -12.94 14.97 3.28
N SER A 172 -12.18 14.71 2.23
CA SER A 172 -12.52 15.14 0.87
C SER A 172 -12.34 14.05 -0.19
N ARG A 173 -11.89 12.85 0.19
CA ARG A 173 -11.50 11.78 -0.74
C ARG A 173 -10.47 12.25 -1.78
N THR A 174 -9.63 13.21 -1.41
CA THR A 174 -8.54 13.66 -2.27
C THR A 174 -7.31 12.85 -1.93
N HIS A 175 -6.86 12.03 -2.89
CA HIS A 175 -5.65 11.23 -2.75
C HIS A 175 -4.41 12.05 -3.07
N TYR A 176 -3.46 12.07 -2.12
CA TYR A 176 -2.12 12.62 -2.32
C TYR A 176 -1.13 11.52 -2.04
N ILE A 177 -0.71 10.81 -3.07
CA ILE A 177 0.22 9.69 -2.95
C ILE A 177 1.50 10.08 -2.21
N THR A 178 1.83 9.32 -1.17
CA THR A 178 3.03 9.47 -0.35
C THR A 178 4.12 8.48 -0.74
N GLY A 179 5.35 8.67 -0.24
CA GLY A 179 6.45 7.74 -0.48
C GLY A 179 6.19 6.38 0.16
N ALA A 180 5.62 6.35 1.37
CA ALA A 180 5.23 5.12 2.04
C ALA A 180 4.19 4.30 1.28
N GLU A 181 3.24 4.96 0.62
CA GLU A 181 2.24 4.29 -0.20
C GLU A 181 2.89 3.65 -1.43
N VAL A 182 3.82 4.35 -2.09
CA VAL A 182 4.61 3.79 -3.19
C VAL A 182 5.42 2.59 -2.71
N LEU A 183 6.15 2.71 -1.59
CA LEU A 183 6.92 1.57 -1.07
C LEU A 183 6.03 0.40 -0.70
N LEU A 184 4.88 0.63 -0.06
CA LEU A 184 3.93 -0.44 0.28
C LEU A 184 3.47 -1.17 -0.98
N HIS A 185 3.09 -0.43 -2.02
CA HIS A 185 2.74 -0.97 -3.34
C HIS A 185 3.88 -1.85 -3.89
N GLU A 186 5.09 -1.31 -4.03
CA GLU A 186 6.21 -2.04 -4.63
C GLU A 186 6.60 -3.30 -3.83
N MET A 187 6.50 -3.26 -2.51
CA MET A 187 6.77 -4.43 -1.66
C MET A 187 5.79 -5.58 -1.93
N THR A 188 4.57 -5.31 -2.37
CA THR A 188 3.62 -6.37 -2.74
C THR A 188 3.99 -7.10 -4.03
N HIS A 189 4.85 -6.53 -4.87
CA HIS A 189 5.37 -7.22 -6.06
C HIS A 189 6.53 -8.18 -5.77
N LEU A 190 7.10 -8.15 -4.56
CA LEU A 190 8.27 -8.96 -4.22
C LEU A 190 7.84 -10.24 -3.50
N SER A 191 8.02 -11.38 -4.16
CA SER A 191 7.71 -12.70 -3.58
C SER A 191 8.58 -13.06 -2.38
N ASP A 192 9.78 -12.48 -2.26
CA ASP A 192 10.60 -12.61 -1.04
C ASP A 192 9.98 -11.90 0.17
N VAL A 193 9.10 -10.91 -0.07
CA VAL A 193 8.36 -10.20 0.98
C VAL A 193 7.01 -10.88 1.24
N VAL A 194 6.17 -11.03 0.21
CA VAL A 194 4.77 -11.46 0.37
C VAL A 194 4.51 -12.91 -0.04
N GLY A 195 5.54 -13.66 -0.43
CA GLY A 195 5.40 -15.07 -0.82
C GLY A 195 4.48 -15.26 -2.03
N SER A 196 3.52 -16.19 -1.89
CA SER A 196 2.52 -16.46 -2.94
C SER A 196 1.47 -15.36 -3.11
N TRP A 197 1.47 -14.35 -2.25
CA TRP A 197 0.58 -13.18 -2.33
C TRP A 197 1.11 -12.07 -3.23
N LYS A 198 2.16 -12.35 -4.00
CA LYS A 198 2.69 -11.40 -4.97
C LYS A 198 1.57 -10.87 -5.88
N THR A 199 1.53 -9.55 -5.99
CA THR A 199 0.52 -8.81 -6.75
C THR A 199 1.01 -8.42 -8.15
N THR A 200 0.07 -7.96 -8.97
CA THR A 200 0.24 -7.35 -10.28
C THR A 200 -0.41 -5.96 -10.33
N ASP A 201 -0.27 -5.26 -11.45
CA ASP A 201 -0.83 -3.91 -11.66
C ASP A 201 -2.01 -3.92 -12.62
N HIS A 202 -3.22 -4.15 -12.08
CA HIS A 202 -4.47 -4.06 -12.84
C HIS A 202 -4.96 -2.61 -12.97
N ALA A 203 -4.75 -1.79 -11.93
CA ALA A 203 -5.16 -0.39 -11.88
C ALA A 203 -4.36 0.40 -10.84
N TYR A 204 -4.26 1.72 -11.00
CA TYR A 204 -3.51 2.59 -10.08
C TYR A 204 -4.34 3.66 -9.36
N GLU A 205 -5.38 4.19 -10.01
CA GLU A 205 -6.17 5.28 -9.42
C GLU A 205 -7.34 4.73 -8.59
N GLU A 206 -7.75 5.40 -7.51
CA GLU A 206 -8.85 4.95 -6.62
C GLU A 206 -10.09 4.52 -7.41
N ASN A 207 -10.50 5.35 -8.39
CA ASN A 207 -11.70 5.11 -9.17
C ASN A 207 -11.57 3.92 -10.13
N GLN A 208 -10.35 3.56 -10.54
CA GLN A 208 -10.06 2.40 -11.38
C GLN A 208 -9.93 1.15 -10.52
N CYS A 209 -9.17 1.22 -9.42
CA CYS A 209 -8.98 0.13 -8.47
C CYS A 209 -10.31 -0.33 -7.90
N LEU A 210 -11.18 0.61 -7.49
CA LEU A 210 -12.47 0.25 -6.93
C LEU A 210 -13.36 -0.49 -7.92
N ILE A 211 -13.22 -0.36 -9.24
CA ILE A 211 -14.15 -0.99 -10.21
C ILE A 211 -13.65 -2.29 -10.83
N LEU A 212 -12.50 -2.79 -10.39
CA LEU A 212 -12.01 -4.11 -10.77
C LEU A 212 -12.99 -5.21 -10.35
N ASP A 213 -12.89 -6.36 -11.03
CA ASP A 213 -13.58 -7.58 -10.60
C ASP A 213 -12.93 -8.14 -9.33
N ASP A 214 -13.65 -8.95 -8.54
CA ASP A 214 -13.22 -9.35 -7.19
C ASP A 214 -11.91 -10.17 -7.19
N ASP A 215 -11.63 -10.93 -8.24
CA ASP A 215 -10.36 -11.64 -8.45
C ASP A 215 -9.20 -10.67 -8.77
N GLU A 216 -9.45 -9.62 -9.53
CA GLU A 216 -8.44 -8.59 -9.81
C GLU A 216 -8.21 -7.67 -8.60
N LEU A 217 -9.24 -7.38 -7.79
CA LEU A 217 -9.12 -6.55 -6.58
C LEU A 217 -8.09 -7.11 -5.59
N ILE A 218 -8.07 -8.43 -5.43
CA ILE A 218 -7.19 -9.12 -4.48
C ILE A 218 -5.79 -9.39 -5.04
N GLU A 219 -5.60 -9.26 -6.36
CA GLU A 219 -4.32 -9.43 -7.06
C GLU A 219 -3.64 -8.08 -7.36
N ASN A 220 -4.33 -6.95 -7.19
CA ASN A 220 -3.81 -5.62 -7.52
C ASN A 220 -3.00 -4.98 -6.37
N ALA A 221 -1.76 -4.56 -6.65
CA ALA A 221 -0.87 -3.93 -5.67
C ALA A 221 -1.47 -2.68 -5.02
N ASP A 222 -2.08 -1.80 -5.82
CA ASP A 222 -2.67 -0.56 -5.31
C ASP A 222 -3.89 -0.78 -4.43
N ASN A 223 -4.58 -1.91 -4.56
CA ASN A 223 -5.68 -2.24 -3.65
C ASN A 223 -5.18 -2.52 -2.22
N PHE A 224 -4.01 -3.15 -2.04
CA PHE A 224 -3.39 -3.31 -0.72
C PHE A 224 -2.92 -1.97 -0.16
N MET A 225 -2.37 -1.10 -0.99
CA MET A 225 -1.98 0.26 -0.62
C MET A 225 -3.20 1.09 -0.17
N PHE A 226 -4.26 1.11 -0.97
CA PHE A 226 -5.48 1.85 -0.67
C PHE A 226 -6.21 1.29 0.55
N PHE A 227 -6.23 -0.03 0.75
CA PHE A 227 -6.77 -0.62 1.98
C PHE A 227 -6.02 -0.10 3.21
N ALA A 228 -4.68 -0.11 3.20
CA ALA A 228 -3.87 0.38 4.30
C ALA A 228 -4.05 1.89 4.55
N LEU A 229 -4.17 2.69 3.49
CA LEU A 229 -4.53 4.11 3.56
C LEU A 229 -5.92 4.29 4.20
N GLU A 230 -6.92 3.57 3.71
CA GLU A 230 -8.32 3.69 4.14
C GLU A 230 -8.47 3.41 5.64
N VAL A 231 -7.93 2.29 6.12
CA VAL A 231 -8.04 1.91 7.54
C VAL A 231 -7.24 2.82 8.47
N ARG A 232 -6.14 3.41 7.96
CA ARG A 232 -5.32 4.37 8.72
C ARG A 232 -6.02 5.72 8.81
N ALA A 233 -6.47 6.25 7.68
CA ALA A 233 -6.94 7.62 7.56
C ALA A 233 -8.44 7.77 7.86
N ASN A 234 -9.25 6.74 7.62
CA ASN A 234 -10.72 6.80 7.69
C ASN A 234 -11.32 5.62 8.47
N ARG A 235 -10.69 5.30 9.62
CA ARG A 235 -10.98 4.09 10.40
C ARG A 235 -12.46 3.89 10.76
N ASP A 236 -13.18 4.96 11.05
CA ASP A 236 -14.58 4.88 11.50
C ASP A 236 -15.50 4.39 10.37
N ASN A 237 -15.32 4.90 9.15
CA ASN A 237 -16.07 4.44 7.98
C ASN A 237 -15.55 3.09 7.49
N ALA A 238 -14.24 2.89 7.50
CA ALA A 238 -13.60 1.62 7.13
C ALA A 238 -14.19 0.45 7.91
N ALA A 239 -14.43 0.62 9.21
CA ALA A 239 -14.94 -0.42 10.12
C ALA A 239 -16.46 -0.67 10.05
N LYS A 240 -17.22 0.09 9.25
CA LYS A 240 -18.67 -0.14 9.13
C LYS A 240 -18.92 -1.50 8.49
N GLN A 241 -19.86 -2.25 9.06
CA GLN A 241 -20.22 -3.58 8.55
C GLN A 241 -21.09 -3.46 7.30
N VAL A 242 -20.82 -4.32 6.33
CA VAL A 242 -21.63 -4.49 5.12
C VAL A 242 -22.62 -5.62 5.36
N ASP A 243 -23.89 -5.37 5.06
CA ASP A 243 -24.90 -6.44 5.03
C ASP A 243 -24.69 -7.28 3.76
N MET A 244 -24.04 -8.42 3.93
CA MET A 244 -23.69 -9.33 2.82
C MET A 244 -24.89 -10.08 2.24
N ASP A 245 -26.02 -10.10 2.96
CA ASP A 245 -27.26 -10.74 2.54
C ASP A 245 -28.27 -9.75 1.93
N ALA A 246 -27.90 -8.46 1.84
CA ALA A 246 -28.73 -7.43 1.27
C ALA A 246 -29.04 -7.71 -0.21
N SER A 247 -30.21 -7.26 -0.68
CA SER A 247 -30.56 -7.34 -2.10
C SER A 247 -29.69 -6.42 -2.99
N GLU A 248 -29.08 -5.39 -2.40
CA GLU A 248 -28.12 -4.52 -3.07
C GLU A 248 -26.73 -5.20 -3.06
N ARG A 249 -25.99 -5.10 -4.16
CA ARG A 249 -24.63 -5.67 -4.24
C ARG A 249 -23.71 -5.08 -3.16
N ALA A 250 -23.03 -5.94 -2.42
CA ALA A 250 -22.17 -5.58 -1.28
C ALA A 250 -21.16 -4.47 -1.58
N TYR A 251 -20.49 -4.50 -2.74
CA TYR A 251 -19.53 -3.44 -3.12
C TYR A 251 -20.16 -2.04 -3.18
N LYS A 252 -21.44 -1.92 -3.56
CA LYS A 252 -22.12 -0.61 -3.62
C LYS A 252 -22.37 -0.06 -2.22
N ILE A 253 -22.75 -0.95 -1.30
CA ILE A 253 -22.94 -0.63 0.11
C ILE A 253 -21.59 -0.20 0.69
N ALA A 254 -20.54 -0.99 0.50
CA ALA A 254 -19.19 -0.73 0.98
C ALA A 254 -18.67 0.64 0.54
N ARG A 255 -18.67 0.93 -0.76
CA ARG A 255 -18.19 2.21 -1.29
C ARG A 255 -18.98 3.41 -0.78
N ARG A 256 -20.30 3.27 -0.64
CA ARG A 256 -21.14 4.32 -0.04
C ARG A 256 -20.71 4.60 1.39
N LEU A 257 -20.58 3.55 2.23
CA LEU A 257 -20.18 3.66 3.64
C LEU A 257 -18.81 4.35 3.81
N LEU A 258 -17.85 4.09 2.91
CA LEU A 258 -16.52 4.73 2.95
C LEU A 258 -16.59 6.25 2.77
N THR A 259 -17.52 6.74 1.93
CA THR A 259 -17.67 8.16 1.60
C THR A 259 -18.59 8.95 2.54
N GLU A 260 -19.26 8.29 3.48
CA GLU A 260 -20.21 8.95 4.38
C GLU A 260 -19.54 10.02 5.25
N GLY A 261 -20.05 11.26 5.19
CA GLY A 261 -19.53 12.36 5.99
C GLY A 261 -18.24 13.00 5.44
N SER A 262 -17.64 12.46 4.38
CA SER A 262 -16.73 13.22 3.53
C SER A 262 -17.54 14.29 2.80
N ALA A 263 -16.98 15.49 2.59
CA ALA A 263 -17.67 16.55 1.88
C ALA A 263 -17.89 16.15 0.42
N THR A 264 -18.98 15.44 0.14
CA THR A 264 -19.39 15.11 -1.21
C THR A 264 -19.77 16.43 -1.89
N GLY A 265 -18.99 16.85 -2.89
CA GLY A 265 -19.45 17.84 -3.85
C GLY A 265 -20.74 17.31 -4.49
N SER A 266 -21.89 17.76 -3.97
CA SER A 266 -23.22 17.38 -4.43
C SER A 266 -23.39 17.77 -5.90
N THR A 267 -23.38 16.78 -6.79
CA THR A 267 -24.14 16.84 -8.04
C THR A 267 -25.50 16.22 -7.80
N SER A 268 -26.47 17.02 -7.36
CA SER A 268 -27.90 16.73 -7.48
C SER A 268 -28.68 18.05 -7.51
N GLY A 269 -29.53 18.17 -8.53
CA GLY A 269 -30.01 19.44 -9.05
C GLY A 269 -30.89 20.27 -8.13
N VAL A 270 -30.68 21.58 -8.20
CA VAL A 270 -31.66 22.60 -7.85
C VAL A 270 -31.66 23.65 -8.95
N THR A 271 -32.77 23.71 -9.67
CA THR A 271 -33.10 24.80 -10.59
C THR A 271 -33.37 26.06 -9.77
N TYR A 272 -32.55 27.09 -9.87
CA TYR A 272 -32.94 28.47 -9.53
C TYR A 272 -32.15 29.46 -10.39
N GLY A 273 -32.88 30.31 -11.12
CA GLY A 273 -32.33 31.23 -12.10
C GLY A 273 -31.72 32.50 -11.50
N SER A 274 -30.94 33.20 -12.35
CA SER A 274 -30.62 34.64 -12.33
C SER A 274 -29.98 35.15 -11.02
N THR A 275 -28.77 35.68 -10.94
CA THR A 275 -28.06 36.64 -11.83
C THR A 275 -26.70 36.91 -11.19
N GLY A 276 -25.67 37.24 -11.99
CA GLY A 276 -24.45 37.89 -11.51
C GLY A 276 -23.22 37.01 -11.59
N GLY A 277 -22.47 37.17 -12.69
CA GLY A 277 -21.40 36.28 -13.10
C GLY A 277 -20.11 36.41 -12.31
N TRP A 278 -19.30 35.35 -12.40
CA TRP A 278 -17.89 35.39 -12.76
C TRP A 278 -17.57 34.09 -13.51
N ASN A 279 -17.34 34.21 -14.82
CA ASN A 279 -16.88 33.12 -15.68
C ASN A 279 -15.41 32.83 -15.35
N TYR A 280 -15.12 31.64 -14.82
CA TYR A 280 -13.89 30.93 -15.11
C TYR A 280 -14.27 29.53 -15.60
N TYR A 281 -13.74 29.22 -16.78
CA TYR A 281 -14.02 28.03 -17.57
C TYR A 281 -13.94 26.72 -16.75
N GLN A 282 -15.07 26.01 -16.67
CA GLN A 282 -15.06 24.56 -16.56
C GLN A 282 -14.60 23.99 -17.91
N SER A 283 -13.36 23.53 -17.98
CA SER A 283 -12.89 22.65 -19.05
C SER A 283 -12.98 21.22 -18.56
N GLY A 284 -13.68 20.37 -19.31
CA GLY A 284 -13.87 18.97 -19.02
C GLY A 284 -12.55 18.24 -18.81
N TYR A 285 -12.55 17.31 -17.85
CA TYR A 285 -11.45 16.37 -17.69
C TYR A 285 -11.43 15.41 -18.88
N PRO A 286 -10.35 15.38 -19.67
CA PRO A 286 -10.19 14.36 -20.69
C PRO A 286 -9.97 13.01 -20.00
N TYR A 287 -10.61 11.96 -20.52
CA TYR A 287 -10.27 10.58 -20.24
C TYR A 287 -8.77 10.36 -20.52
N TRP A 288 -7.95 10.37 -19.46
CA TRP A 288 -6.55 9.96 -19.55
C TRP A 288 -6.50 8.43 -19.53
N ARG A 289 -6.28 7.82 -20.70
CA ARG A 289 -5.74 6.46 -20.80
C ARG A 289 -4.24 6.56 -20.52
N GLY A 290 -3.80 6.17 -19.33
CA GLY A 290 -2.38 6.10 -18.98
C GLY A 290 -1.66 4.99 -19.77
N PRO A 291 -0.39 5.17 -20.16
CA PRO A 291 0.38 4.22 -20.97
C PRO A 291 1.07 3.09 -20.17
N TRP A 292 0.55 2.72 -19.00
CA TRP A 292 1.23 1.85 -18.02
C TRP A 292 1.04 0.35 -18.22
N CYS A 293 0.30 -0.06 -19.25
CA CYS A 293 0.06 -1.48 -19.54
C CYS A 293 1.21 -2.07 -20.37
N TYR A 294 2.37 -2.32 -19.77
CA TYR A 294 3.35 -3.27 -20.33
C TYR A 294 4.21 -3.89 -19.23
N THR A 295 3.71 -4.98 -18.63
CA THR A 295 4.49 -6.18 -18.33
C THR A 295 3.63 -7.40 -18.65
#